data_AF-A0A154P935-F1
#
_entry.id   AF-A0A154P935-F1
#
_cell.length_a   1.000
_cell.length_b   1.000
_cell.length_c   1.000
_cell.angle_alpha   90.00
_cell.angle_beta   90.00
_cell.angle_gamma   90.00
#
_symmetry.space_group_name_H-M   'P 1'
#
loop_
_entity.id
_entity.type
_entity.pdbx_description
1 polymer ?
#
loop_
_entity_poly.entity_id
_entity_poly.type
_entity_poly.pdbx_seq_one_letter_code
_entity_poly.pdbx_strand_id
1 'polypeptide(L)'
;MLQQTMQVLTTTRVVLASGSPRRHEIIKQMGINAEVVPSLYDEDLDRSAYTSHGAYVQDLAKYKVEDVYNRLKEDPVPPSLIIGADTMVTMGNIIYGKPKNKSHAFEMLSSLANKEHIVYTGMCLKTPKREINFYESTEVKFGDISTEQIELYIKSGEPLDKAGGYGVQGVGGCLVERINGDFYTVMVTQKAQFEYAWCLVRSKYPADIRKGIILLEDLYSNHSDSEKRDCLYYLAVGNARVKEYSKALTYVRAFLKVEPGNKQVQHLETLIKKKMEKEGLYGIAIAGGVIIGIASILGLGLAMSKK
;
A
#
# COMPACT_ATOMS: atom_id res chain seq x y z
N MET A 1 -8.24 -18.09 14.65
CA MET A 1 -6.96 -18.45 14.00
C MET A 1 -6.00 -17.26 14.00
N LEU A 2 -6.35 -16.11 13.39
CA LEU A 2 -5.51 -14.90 13.39
C LEU A 2 -5.11 -14.39 14.78
N GLN A 3 -6.04 -14.37 15.75
CA GLN A 3 -5.75 -13.87 17.11
C GLN A 3 -4.67 -14.69 17.82
N GLN A 4 -4.65 -16.02 17.63
CA GLN A 4 -3.63 -16.89 18.21
C GLN A 4 -2.27 -16.67 17.53
N THR A 5 -2.25 -16.52 16.21
CA THR A 5 -1.02 -16.21 15.46
C THR A 5 -0.44 -14.85 15.85
N MET A 6 -1.29 -13.83 15.98
CA MET A 6 -0.88 -12.49 16.44
C MET A 6 -0.39 -12.50 17.89
N GLN A 7 -1.02 -13.25 18.76
CA GLN A 7 -0.55 -13.45 20.13
C GLN A 7 0.86 -14.07 20.15
N VAL A 8 1.12 -15.09 19.33
CA VAL A 8 2.46 -15.69 19.23
C VAL A 8 3.47 -14.70 18.68
N LEU A 9 3.14 -13.97 17.60
CA LEU A 9 4.07 -13.02 16.96
C LEU A 9 4.36 -11.78 17.82
N THR A 10 3.46 -11.41 18.74
CA THR A 10 3.66 -10.28 19.67
C THR A 10 4.39 -10.68 20.95
N THR A 11 4.39 -11.96 21.32
CA THR A 11 5.01 -12.48 22.55
C THR A 11 6.34 -13.21 22.33
N THR A 12 6.78 -13.33 21.08
CA THR A 12 8.04 -13.99 20.71
C THR A 12 9.03 -13.01 20.08
N ARG A 13 10.33 -13.34 20.11
CA ARG A 13 11.37 -12.54 19.45
C ARG A 13 11.26 -12.71 17.94
N VAL A 14 10.73 -11.71 17.26
CA VAL A 14 10.68 -11.62 15.79
C VAL A 14 11.78 -10.67 15.32
N VAL A 15 12.53 -11.08 14.29
CA VAL A 15 13.61 -10.28 13.69
C VAL A 15 13.27 -9.96 12.25
N LEU A 16 13.43 -8.69 11.86
CA LEU A 16 13.41 -8.24 10.48
C LEU A 16 14.84 -8.09 9.96
N ALA A 17 15.23 -8.99 9.06
CA ALA A 17 16.52 -9.04 8.37
C ALA A 17 16.67 -7.97 7.27
N SER A 18 16.24 -6.73 7.53
CA SER A 18 16.21 -5.67 6.53
C SER A 18 16.46 -4.29 7.10
N GLY A 19 17.37 -3.54 6.48
CA GLY A 19 17.59 -2.11 6.79
C GLY A 19 16.59 -1.16 6.13
N SER A 20 15.59 -1.66 5.39
CA SER A 20 14.60 -0.81 4.71
C SER A 20 13.60 -0.21 5.71
N PRO A 21 13.54 1.13 5.88
CA PRO A 21 12.57 1.77 6.78
C PRO A 21 11.12 1.42 6.40
N ARG A 22 10.86 1.24 5.10
CA ARG A 22 9.54 0.90 4.57
C ARG A 22 9.09 -0.48 5.08
N ARG A 23 9.96 -1.49 5.02
CA ARG A 23 9.60 -2.86 5.44
C ARG A 23 9.36 -2.94 6.95
N HIS A 24 10.13 -2.19 7.73
CA HIS A 24 9.88 -2.05 9.16
C HIS A 24 8.48 -1.49 9.44
N GLU A 25 8.05 -0.50 8.66
CA GLU A 25 6.72 0.07 8.77
C GLU A 25 5.58 -0.93 8.44
N ILE A 26 5.71 -1.80 7.41
CA ILE A 26 4.72 -2.90 7.19
C ILE A 26 4.61 -3.78 8.43
N ILE A 27 5.74 -4.27 8.92
CA ILE A 27 5.77 -5.25 10.00
C ILE A 27 5.12 -4.64 11.25
N LYS A 28 5.40 -3.36 11.52
CA LYS A 28 4.76 -2.60 12.59
C LYS A 28 3.24 -2.43 12.36
N GLN A 29 2.80 -2.14 11.14
CA GLN A 29 1.38 -2.03 10.79
C GLN A 29 0.62 -3.36 10.96
N MET A 30 1.30 -4.49 10.78
CA MET A 30 0.76 -5.82 11.10
C MET A 30 0.68 -6.08 12.62
N GLY A 31 1.05 -5.13 13.46
CA GLY A 31 1.09 -5.28 14.92
C GLY A 31 2.27 -6.12 15.40
N ILE A 32 3.25 -6.42 14.54
CA ILE A 32 4.41 -7.24 14.87
C ILE A 32 5.53 -6.30 15.36
N ASN A 33 5.95 -6.47 16.61
CA ASN A 33 7.07 -5.72 17.17
C ASN A 33 8.39 -6.45 16.85
N ALA A 34 8.90 -6.27 15.63
CA ALA A 34 10.12 -6.93 15.18
C ALA A 34 11.38 -6.12 15.52
N GLU A 35 12.40 -6.80 16.01
CA GLU A 35 13.76 -6.27 16.12
C GLU A 35 14.37 -6.12 14.73
N VAL A 36 14.88 -4.95 14.39
CA VAL A 36 15.50 -4.69 13.08
C VAL A 36 16.98 -5.06 13.14
N VAL A 37 17.37 -6.11 12.42
CA VAL A 37 18.76 -6.55 12.30
C VAL A 37 19.10 -6.61 10.80
N PRO A 38 19.63 -5.53 10.20
CA PRO A 38 19.98 -5.54 8.79
C PRO A 38 21.01 -6.63 8.48
N SER A 39 20.81 -7.35 7.37
CA SER A 39 21.80 -8.29 6.86
C SER A 39 23.06 -7.58 6.38
N LEU A 40 24.20 -8.27 6.51
CA LEU A 40 25.50 -7.89 5.98
C LEU A 40 25.87 -8.68 4.70
N TYR A 41 24.93 -9.43 4.13
CA TYR A 41 25.15 -10.16 2.88
C TYR A 41 25.40 -9.21 1.71
N ASP A 42 26.50 -9.40 0.99
CA ASP A 42 26.99 -8.50 -0.08
C ASP A 42 26.24 -8.62 -1.43
N GLU A 43 25.19 -9.44 -1.50
CA GLU A 43 24.35 -9.62 -2.70
C GLU A 43 25.14 -10.09 -3.95
N ASP A 44 26.22 -10.84 -3.75
CA ASP A 44 27.15 -11.34 -4.78
C ASP A 44 26.64 -12.54 -5.58
N LEU A 45 25.34 -12.81 -5.50
CA LEU A 45 24.70 -13.97 -6.13
C LEU A 45 24.77 -13.87 -7.65
N ASP A 46 25.33 -14.89 -8.30
CA ASP A 46 25.47 -14.93 -9.76
C ASP A 46 24.10 -14.98 -10.45
N ARG A 47 23.70 -13.84 -11.04
CA ARG A 47 22.43 -13.73 -11.77
C ARG A 47 22.36 -14.68 -12.96
N SER A 48 23.48 -15.05 -13.58
CA SER A 48 23.48 -15.92 -14.76
C SER A 48 23.06 -17.35 -14.46
N ALA A 49 23.14 -17.77 -13.19
CA ALA A 49 22.67 -19.07 -12.72
C ALA A 49 21.12 -19.20 -12.67
N TYR A 50 20.38 -18.10 -12.90
CA TYR A 50 18.93 -18.06 -12.74
C TYR A 50 18.20 -17.83 -14.07
N THR A 51 17.20 -18.66 -14.35
CA THR A 51 16.28 -18.44 -15.48
C THR A 51 15.13 -17.49 -15.12
N SER A 52 14.75 -17.44 -13.85
CA SER A 52 13.66 -16.59 -13.33
C SER A 52 14.18 -15.46 -12.44
N HIS A 53 13.70 -14.25 -12.72
CA HIS A 53 13.90 -13.08 -11.85
C HIS A 53 13.30 -13.27 -10.46
N GLY A 54 12.15 -13.94 -10.37
CA GLY A 54 11.50 -14.26 -9.10
C GLY A 54 12.33 -15.21 -8.23
N ALA A 55 12.87 -16.28 -8.85
CA ALA A 55 13.74 -17.21 -8.15
C ALA A 55 15.03 -16.54 -7.64
N TYR A 56 15.59 -15.63 -8.45
CA TYR A 56 16.77 -14.85 -8.06
C TYR A 56 16.51 -13.98 -6.82
N VAL A 57 15.44 -13.18 -6.82
CA VAL A 57 15.12 -12.29 -5.69
C VAL A 57 14.72 -13.07 -4.44
N GLN A 58 14.09 -14.24 -4.61
CA GLN A 58 13.77 -15.14 -3.51
C GLN A 58 15.05 -15.63 -2.80
N ASP A 59 16.06 -16.04 -3.55
CA ASP A 59 17.33 -16.50 -2.98
C ASP A 59 18.12 -15.36 -2.35
N LEU A 60 18.10 -14.15 -2.91
CA LEU A 60 18.65 -12.97 -2.25
C LEU A 60 18.01 -12.72 -0.87
N ALA A 61 16.67 -12.82 -0.78
CA ALA A 61 15.96 -12.69 0.49
C ALA A 61 16.36 -13.81 1.47
N LYS A 62 16.53 -15.04 0.98
CA LYS A 62 16.98 -16.19 1.76
C LYS A 62 18.38 -15.97 2.33
N TYR A 63 19.36 -15.59 1.52
CA TYR A 63 20.74 -15.39 1.99
C TYR A 63 20.85 -14.25 3.02
N LYS A 64 20.02 -13.21 2.90
CA LYS A 64 19.90 -12.16 3.94
C LYS A 64 19.41 -12.72 5.28
N VAL A 65 18.44 -13.63 5.24
CA VAL A 65 17.95 -14.30 6.45
C VAL A 65 18.99 -15.25 7.03
N GLU A 66 19.70 -16.00 6.18
CA GLU A 66 20.76 -16.93 6.61
C GLU A 66 21.93 -16.19 7.28
N ASP A 67 22.37 -15.06 6.74
CA ASP A 67 23.36 -14.19 7.39
C ASP A 67 22.92 -13.78 8.81
N VAL A 68 21.71 -13.22 8.93
CA VAL A 68 21.18 -12.78 10.22
C VAL A 68 21.01 -13.96 11.18
N TYR A 69 20.50 -15.09 10.70
CA TYR A 69 20.37 -16.32 11.47
C TYR A 69 21.71 -16.79 12.03
N ASN A 70 22.74 -16.86 11.18
CA ASN A 70 24.07 -17.33 11.57
C ASN A 70 24.73 -16.42 12.61
N ARG A 71 24.46 -15.11 12.56
CA ARG A 71 24.96 -14.14 13.55
C ARG A 71 24.21 -14.21 14.88
N LEU A 72 22.92 -14.53 14.87
CA LEU A 72 22.07 -14.58 16.07
C LEU A 72 21.92 -15.98 16.68
N LYS A 73 22.49 -17.03 16.07
CA LYS A 73 22.29 -18.42 16.50
C LYS A 73 22.80 -18.70 17.93
N GLU A 74 23.82 -17.96 18.37
CA GLU A 74 24.42 -18.09 19.71
C GLU A 74 23.83 -17.08 20.72
N ASP A 75 22.84 -16.29 20.32
CA ASP A 75 22.19 -15.35 21.24
C ASP A 75 21.52 -16.11 22.39
N PRO A 76 21.55 -15.59 23.64
CA PRO A 76 20.88 -16.22 24.78
C PRO A 76 19.38 -16.44 24.57
N VAL A 77 18.75 -15.63 23.71
CA VAL A 77 17.34 -15.73 23.34
C VAL A 77 17.26 -15.82 21.81
N PRO A 78 17.30 -17.01 21.20
CA PRO A 78 17.28 -17.13 19.75
C PRO A 78 15.96 -16.60 19.15
N PRO A 79 15.99 -16.00 17.95
CA PRO A 79 14.79 -15.50 17.31
C PRO A 79 13.82 -16.65 16.99
N SER A 80 12.54 -16.45 17.27
CA SER A 80 11.48 -17.40 16.94
C SER A 80 11.08 -17.34 15.46
N LEU A 81 11.25 -16.16 14.86
CA LEU A 81 11.02 -15.90 13.45
C LEU A 81 12.02 -14.84 12.95
N ILE A 82 12.65 -15.11 11.82
CA ILE A 82 13.42 -14.13 11.05
C ILE A 82 12.72 -13.92 9.71
N ILE A 83 12.48 -12.67 9.36
CA ILE A 83 11.80 -12.25 8.13
C ILE A 83 12.81 -11.49 7.29
N GLY A 84 13.07 -11.94 6.06
CA GLY A 84 13.88 -11.20 5.10
C GLY A 84 13.12 -10.98 3.80
N ALA A 85 13.52 -9.93 3.10
CA ALA A 85 12.92 -9.56 1.83
C ALA A 85 13.94 -8.88 0.93
N ASP A 86 13.80 -9.13 -0.37
CA ASP A 86 14.53 -8.40 -1.40
C ASP A 86 13.57 -7.94 -2.51
N THR A 87 13.91 -6.86 -3.20
CA THR A 87 13.02 -6.25 -4.20
C THR A 87 13.81 -5.82 -5.42
N MET A 88 13.38 -6.26 -6.59
CA MET A 88 14.01 -6.01 -7.88
C MET A 88 12.99 -5.46 -8.87
N VAL A 89 13.41 -4.54 -9.74
CA VAL A 89 12.60 -4.01 -10.84
C VAL A 89 13.22 -4.42 -12.17
N THR A 90 12.43 -4.89 -13.14
CA THR A 90 12.93 -5.32 -14.45
C THR A 90 12.04 -4.89 -15.60
N MET A 91 12.63 -4.69 -16.77
CA MET A 91 11.91 -4.51 -18.04
C MET A 91 12.55 -5.44 -19.08
N GLY A 92 11.90 -6.55 -19.37
CA GLY A 92 12.53 -7.66 -20.10
C GLY A 92 13.76 -8.17 -19.35
N ASN A 93 14.92 -8.20 -20.02
CA ASN A 93 16.19 -8.66 -19.44
C ASN A 93 16.94 -7.56 -18.66
N ILE A 94 16.47 -6.31 -18.69
CA ILE A 94 17.13 -5.20 -18.01
C ILE A 94 16.70 -5.20 -16.54
N ILE A 95 17.67 -5.19 -15.64
CA ILE A 95 17.47 -5.08 -14.20
C ILE A 95 17.77 -3.65 -13.75
N TYR A 96 16.85 -3.07 -13.00
CA TYR A 96 16.96 -1.73 -12.45
C TYR A 96 17.21 -1.79 -10.95
N GLY A 97 18.49 -1.63 -10.58
CA GLY A 97 18.92 -1.46 -9.20
C GLY A 97 18.61 -0.05 -8.66
N LYS A 98 19.31 0.34 -7.60
CA LYS A 98 19.25 1.71 -7.06
C LYS A 98 20.03 2.67 -7.95
N PRO A 99 19.50 3.87 -8.26
CA PRO A 99 20.27 4.89 -8.98
C PRO A 99 21.55 5.26 -8.22
N LYS A 100 22.65 5.42 -8.97
CA LYS A 100 23.96 5.79 -8.41
C LYS A 100 24.05 7.28 -8.10
N ASN A 101 23.33 8.08 -8.89
CA ASN A 101 23.26 9.53 -8.82
C ASN A 101 22.00 10.02 -9.55
N LYS A 102 21.78 11.33 -9.55
CA LYS A 102 20.62 11.97 -10.19
C LYS A 102 20.55 11.73 -11.71
N SER A 103 21.69 11.68 -12.41
CA SER A 103 21.72 11.40 -13.85
C SER A 103 21.27 9.97 -14.14
N HIS A 104 21.79 9.00 -13.39
CA HIS A 104 21.37 7.61 -13.52
C HIS A 104 19.88 7.44 -13.17
N ALA A 105 19.36 8.19 -12.19
CA ALA A 105 17.93 8.20 -11.90
C ALA A 105 17.11 8.74 -13.09
N PHE A 106 17.58 9.80 -13.74
CA PHE A 106 16.93 10.38 -14.92
C PHE A 106 16.89 9.38 -16.09
N GLU A 107 18.02 8.74 -16.41
CA GLU A 107 18.11 7.72 -17.46
C GLU A 107 17.16 6.54 -17.18
N MET A 108 17.16 6.06 -15.93
CA MET A 108 16.30 4.98 -15.47
C MET A 108 14.82 5.34 -15.62
N LEU A 109 14.38 6.46 -15.06
CA LEU A 109 12.99 6.91 -15.12
C LEU A 109 12.53 7.21 -16.56
N SER A 110 13.39 7.83 -17.36
CA SER A 110 13.11 8.08 -18.79
C SER A 110 12.96 6.78 -19.56
N SER A 111 13.74 5.75 -19.21
CA SER A 111 13.63 4.44 -19.87
C SER A 111 12.33 3.71 -19.55
N LEU A 112 11.76 3.95 -18.36
CA LEU A 112 10.50 3.35 -17.88
C LEU A 112 9.26 4.15 -18.30
N ALA A 113 9.41 5.43 -18.66
CA ALA A 113 8.31 6.31 -19.06
C ALA A 113 7.44 5.68 -20.16
N ASN A 114 6.12 5.72 -19.97
CA ASN A 114 5.11 5.14 -20.88
C ASN A 114 5.31 3.65 -21.20
N LYS A 115 5.99 2.89 -20.33
CA LYS A 115 6.25 1.46 -20.50
C LYS A 115 5.80 0.66 -19.30
N GLU A 116 5.75 -0.65 -19.51
CA GLU A 116 5.45 -1.65 -18.49
C GLU A 116 6.74 -2.34 -18.05
N HIS A 117 6.84 -2.55 -16.75
CA HIS A 117 7.95 -3.23 -16.09
C HIS A 117 7.42 -4.08 -14.94
N ILE A 118 8.23 -5.01 -14.45
CA ILE A 118 7.84 -5.95 -13.41
C ILE A 118 8.63 -5.65 -12.14
N VAL A 119 7.92 -5.55 -11.02
CA VAL A 119 8.51 -5.51 -9.69
C VAL A 119 8.40 -6.90 -9.09
N TYR A 120 9.52 -7.46 -8.65
CA TYR A 120 9.58 -8.71 -7.92
C TYR A 120 9.96 -8.45 -6.48
N THR A 121 9.25 -9.06 -5.53
CA THR A 121 9.67 -9.08 -4.12
C THR A 121 9.82 -10.53 -3.68
N GLY A 122 11.06 -10.91 -3.33
CA GLY A 122 11.38 -12.18 -2.71
C GLY A 122 11.25 -12.09 -1.21
N MET A 123 10.76 -13.16 -0.58
CA MET A 123 10.50 -13.25 0.85
C MET A 123 11.09 -14.56 1.40
N CYS A 124 11.73 -14.47 2.57
CA CYS A 124 12.16 -15.61 3.35
C CYS A 124 11.64 -15.48 4.79
N LEU A 125 10.97 -16.53 5.27
CA LEU A 125 10.51 -16.68 6.64
C LEU A 125 11.21 -17.88 7.26
N LYS A 126 12.05 -17.64 8.27
CA LYS A 126 12.81 -18.69 8.95
C LYS A 126 12.43 -18.78 10.42
N THR A 127 12.03 -19.98 10.82
CA THR A 127 11.83 -20.39 12.22
C THR A 127 12.88 -21.47 12.55
N PRO A 128 13.05 -21.84 13.83
CA PRO A 128 13.94 -22.95 14.20
C PRO A 128 13.60 -24.31 13.55
N LYS A 129 12.34 -24.50 13.11
CA LYS A 129 11.86 -25.78 12.57
C LYS A 129 11.66 -25.78 11.06
N ARG A 130 11.48 -24.60 10.45
CA ARG A 130 11.04 -24.48 9.07
C ARG A 130 11.53 -23.19 8.46
N GLU A 131 11.89 -23.28 7.19
CA GLU A 131 12.14 -22.16 6.30
C GLU A 131 11.09 -22.18 5.18
N ILE A 132 10.56 -21.01 4.84
CA ILE A 132 9.62 -20.81 3.75
C ILE A 132 10.15 -19.67 2.89
N ASN A 133 10.35 -19.97 1.61
CA ASN A 133 10.83 -19.04 0.61
C ASN A 133 9.76 -18.92 -0.48
N PHE A 134 9.43 -17.70 -0.86
CA PHE A 134 8.49 -17.42 -1.94
C PHE A 134 8.81 -16.05 -2.55
N TYR A 135 8.22 -15.75 -3.70
CA TYR A 135 8.25 -14.41 -4.26
C TYR A 135 6.87 -14.06 -4.82
N GLU A 136 6.65 -12.78 -4.99
CA GLU A 136 5.52 -12.24 -5.74
C GLU A 136 6.02 -11.29 -6.82
N SER A 137 5.25 -11.14 -7.90
CA SER A 137 5.58 -10.26 -9.01
C SER A 137 4.40 -9.37 -9.36
N THR A 138 4.67 -8.15 -9.80
CA THR A 138 3.62 -7.19 -10.16
C THR A 138 4.06 -6.34 -11.33
N GLU A 139 3.20 -6.29 -12.35
CA GLU A 139 3.37 -5.43 -13.51
C GLU A 139 2.96 -4.00 -13.14
N VAL A 140 3.83 -3.05 -13.46
CA VAL A 140 3.63 -1.63 -13.23
C VAL A 140 3.78 -0.93 -14.57
N LYS A 141 2.80 -0.10 -14.92
CA LYS A 141 2.83 0.77 -16.08
C LYS A 141 3.07 2.20 -15.63
N PHE A 142 4.13 2.82 -16.14
CA PHE A 142 4.28 4.27 -16.03
C PHE A 142 3.41 4.98 -17.06
N GLY A 143 2.87 6.13 -16.66
CA GLY A 143 2.16 7.01 -17.58
C GLY A 143 3.10 7.70 -18.55
N ASP A 144 2.50 8.51 -19.43
CA ASP A 144 3.24 9.47 -20.24
C ASP A 144 3.75 10.61 -19.35
N ILE A 145 5.01 10.48 -18.91
CA ILE A 145 5.68 11.40 -17.99
C ILE A 145 6.69 12.25 -18.76
N SER A 146 6.63 13.56 -18.57
CA SER A 146 7.53 14.50 -19.23
C SER A 146 8.92 14.53 -18.56
N THR A 147 9.92 14.98 -19.32
CA THR A 147 11.26 15.28 -18.81
C THR A 147 11.21 16.16 -17.55
N GLU A 148 10.37 17.19 -17.56
CA GLU A 148 10.21 18.11 -16.42
C GLU A 148 9.66 17.39 -15.18
N GLN A 149 8.68 16.50 -15.35
CA GLN A 149 8.14 15.71 -14.24
C GLN A 149 9.18 14.76 -13.66
N ILE A 150 10.01 14.13 -14.50
CA ILE A 150 11.11 13.27 -14.05
C ILE A 150 12.12 14.09 -13.24
N GLU A 151 12.53 15.27 -13.73
CA GLU A 151 13.46 16.14 -13.01
C GLU A 151 12.90 16.63 -11.67
N LEU A 152 11.62 17.02 -11.63
CA LEU A 152 10.93 17.41 -10.40
C LEU A 152 10.88 16.26 -9.39
N TYR A 153 10.60 15.04 -9.86
CA TYR A 153 10.64 13.86 -9.00
C TYR A 153 12.04 13.60 -8.44
N ILE A 154 13.09 13.71 -9.26
CA ILE A 154 14.48 13.56 -8.80
C ILE A 154 14.87 14.64 -7.78
N LYS A 155 14.36 15.87 -7.94
CA LYS A 155 14.57 16.96 -6.97
C LYS A 155 13.99 16.65 -5.58
N SER A 156 12.98 15.79 -5.47
CA SER A 156 12.46 15.34 -4.17
C SER A 156 13.46 14.50 -3.36
N GLY A 157 14.48 13.94 -4.01
CA GLY A 157 15.45 13.03 -3.40
C GLY A 157 14.95 11.59 -3.22
N GLU A 158 13.65 11.34 -3.45
CA GLU A 158 13.03 10.03 -3.29
C GLU A 158 13.64 8.89 -4.16
N PRO A 159 14.12 9.10 -5.39
CA PRO A 159 14.61 8.00 -6.24
C PRO A 159 15.77 7.18 -5.70
N LEU A 160 16.69 7.79 -4.95
CA LEU A 160 18.07 7.30 -4.83
C LEU A 160 18.20 6.00 -4.00
N ASP A 161 17.26 5.72 -3.10
CA ASP A 161 17.29 4.54 -2.23
C ASP A 161 16.36 3.39 -2.72
N LYS A 162 15.88 3.46 -3.98
CA LYS A 162 14.83 2.57 -4.50
C LYS A 162 15.26 1.87 -5.78
N ALA A 163 14.99 0.57 -5.86
CA ALA A 163 15.11 -0.17 -7.12
C ALA A 163 14.16 0.45 -8.16
N GLY A 164 14.60 0.59 -9.41
CA GLY A 164 13.83 1.31 -10.44
C GLY A 164 13.81 2.83 -10.28
N GLY A 165 14.42 3.38 -9.22
CA GLY A 165 14.50 4.82 -9.00
C GLY A 165 13.15 5.47 -8.68
N TYR A 166 12.15 4.70 -8.24
CA TYR A 166 10.85 5.24 -7.84
C TYR A 166 10.24 4.52 -6.64
N GLY A 167 9.33 5.19 -5.95
CA GLY A 167 8.50 4.62 -4.91
C GLY A 167 7.04 4.93 -5.13
N VAL A 168 6.20 3.91 -5.30
CA VAL A 168 4.74 4.10 -5.42
C VAL A 168 4.14 4.78 -4.17
N GLN A 169 4.84 4.72 -3.04
CA GLN A 169 4.39 5.24 -1.74
C GLN A 169 4.53 6.74 -1.59
N GLY A 170 5.41 7.37 -2.37
CA GLY A 170 5.70 8.79 -2.27
C GLY A 170 5.24 9.54 -3.51
N VAL A 171 5.97 10.59 -3.87
CA VAL A 171 5.74 11.37 -5.10
C VAL A 171 5.87 10.48 -6.34
N GLY A 172 6.63 9.38 -6.25
CA GLY A 172 6.79 8.42 -7.34
C GLY A 172 5.48 7.72 -7.73
N GLY A 173 4.47 7.69 -6.85
CA GLY A 173 3.14 7.20 -7.18
C GLY A 173 2.45 7.99 -8.30
N CYS A 174 2.82 9.27 -8.49
CA CYS A 174 2.33 10.10 -9.59
C CYS A 174 2.86 9.68 -10.97
N LEU A 175 3.92 8.86 -11.02
CA LEU A 175 4.46 8.34 -12.27
C LEU A 175 3.70 7.11 -12.78
N VAL A 176 2.95 6.45 -11.89
CA VAL A 176 2.32 5.15 -12.14
C VAL A 176 0.90 5.33 -12.68
N GLU A 177 0.66 4.86 -13.90
CA GLU A 177 -0.66 4.81 -14.54
C GLU A 177 -1.46 3.60 -14.00
N ARG A 178 -0.85 2.42 -14.04
CA ARG A 178 -1.52 1.14 -13.75
C ARG A 178 -0.61 0.19 -12.97
N ILE A 179 -1.21 -0.60 -12.11
CA ILE A 179 -0.59 -1.72 -11.40
C ILE A 179 -1.46 -2.94 -11.65
N ASN A 180 -0.85 -4.06 -12.00
CA ASN A 180 -1.50 -5.32 -12.28
C ASN A 180 -0.76 -6.45 -11.56
N GLY A 181 -1.37 -6.92 -10.47
CA GLY A 181 -0.78 -7.85 -9.52
C GLY A 181 -1.03 -7.41 -8.07
N ASP A 182 -0.29 -8.00 -7.15
CA ASP A 182 -0.37 -7.64 -5.73
C ASP A 182 0.24 -6.25 -5.51
N PHE A 183 -0.61 -5.32 -5.11
CA PHE A 183 -0.18 -3.98 -4.78
C PHE A 183 0.91 -3.97 -3.70
N TYR A 184 0.86 -4.86 -2.69
CA TYR A 184 1.88 -4.95 -1.63
C TYR A 184 3.24 -5.49 -2.10
N THR A 185 3.34 -5.96 -3.33
CA THR A 185 4.62 -6.28 -3.97
C THR A 185 5.34 -5.03 -4.47
N VAL A 186 4.57 -4.01 -4.88
CA VAL A 186 5.05 -2.68 -5.31
C VAL A 186 5.05 -1.69 -4.14
N MET A 187 4.16 -1.93 -3.18
CA MET A 187 3.80 -1.04 -2.09
C MET A 187 4.25 -1.59 -0.74
N VAL A 188 4.53 -0.70 0.21
CA VAL A 188 5.07 -1.11 1.51
C VAL A 188 4.45 -0.32 2.68
N THR A 189 3.31 0.40 2.54
CA THR A 189 2.53 0.92 3.70
C THR A 189 1.06 1.28 3.38
N GLN A 190 0.13 1.09 4.32
CA GLN A 190 -1.29 1.46 4.17
C GLN A 190 -1.53 2.98 4.10
N LYS A 191 -0.72 3.77 4.82
CA LYS A 191 -0.78 5.24 4.78
C LYS A 191 -0.60 5.79 3.36
N ALA A 192 0.27 5.19 2.57
CA ALA A 192 0.47 5.62 1.19
C ALA A 192 -0.73 5.26 0.29
N GLN A 193 -1.48 4.20 0.59
CA GLN A 193 -2.66 3.81 -0.18
C GLN A 193 -3.74 4.84 0.05
N PHE A 194 -3.88 5.27 1.30
CA PHE A 194 -4.77 6.34 1.69
C PHE A 194 -4.40 7.66 1.02
N GLU A 195 -3.13 8.10 1.08
CA GLU A 195 -2.68 9.35 0.45
C GLU A 195 -2.85 9.33 -1.08
N TYR A 196 -2.56 8.20 -1.73
CA TYR A 196 -2.78 8.02 -3.16
C TYR A 196 -4.27 8.05 -3.50
N ALA A 197 -5.10 7.33 -2.76
CA ALA A 197 -6.54 7.30 -2.97
C ALA A 197 -7.19 8.67 -2.74
N TRP A 198 -6.72 9.41 -1.73
CA TRP A 198 -7.08 10.80 -1.47
C TRP A 198 -6.72 11.73 -2.64
N CYS A 199 -5.51 11.62 -3.20
CA CYS A 199 -5.11 12.37 -4.39
C CYS A 199 -6.01 12.06 -5.59
N LEU A 200 -6.29 10.77 -5.83
CA LEU A 200 -7.16 10.31 -6.91
C LEU A 200 -8.60 10.83 -6.78
N VAL A 201 -9.17 10.81 -5.58
CA VAL A 201 -10.50 11.38 -5.30
C VAL A 201 -10.56 12.88 -5.58
N ARG A 202 -9.43 13.59 -5.53
CA ARG A 202 -9.29 15.02 -5.83
C ARG A 202 -8.95 15.32 -7.30
N SER A 203 -8.63 14.31 -8.11
CA SER A 203 -8.34 14.47 -9.55
C SER A 203 -9.50 15.12 -10.32
N LYS A 204 -9.20 15.76 -11.44
CA LYS A 204 -10.22 16.28 -12.38
C LYS A 204 -10.79 15.19 -13.29
N TYR A 205 -10.15 14.02 -13.37
CA TYR A 205 -10.52 12.94 -14.27
C TYR A 205 -11.45 11.93 -13.58
N PRO A 206 -12.64 11.61 -14.13
CA PRO A 206 -13.58 10.68 -13.50
C PRO A 206 -13.06 9.25 -13.28
N ALA A 207 -12.14 8.78 -14.14
CA ALA A 207 -11.53 7.45 -13.99
C ALA A 207 -10.66 7.37 -12.72
N ASP A 208 -9.83 8.39 -12.47
CA ASP A 208 -9.03 8.52 -11.26
C ASP A 208 -9.92 8.56 -10.02
N ILE A 209 -10.98 9.36 -10.04
CA ILE A 209 -11.89 9.48 -8.88
C ILE A 209 -12.51 8.11 -8.56
N ARG A 210 -12.92 7.34 -9.57
CA ARG A 210 -13.43 5.97 -9.37
C ARG A 210 -12.37 5.04 -8.78
N LYS A 211 -11.14 5.09 -9.29
CA LYS A 211 -10.02 4.31 -8.75
C LYS A 211 -9.74 4.68 -7.28
N GLY A 212 -9.77 5.98 -6.95
CA GLY A 212 -9.62 6.47 -5.58
C GLY A 212 -10.73 5.98 -4.64
N ILE A 213 -11.99 5.95 -5.10
CA ILE A 213 -13.11 5.40 -4.33
C ILE A 213 -12.87 3.92 -4.01
N ILE A 214 -12.51 3.10 -5.01
CA ILE A 214 -12.25 1.67 -4.82
C ILE A 214 -11.15 1.44 -3.75
N LEU A 215 -10.05 2.18 -3.85
CA LEU A 215 -8.96 2.08 -2.88
C LEU A 215 -9.39 2.51 -1.47
N LEU A 216 -10.21 3.55 -1.33
CA LEU A 216 -10.73 3.95 -0.03
C LEU A 216 -11.75 2.95 0.55
N GLU A 217 -12.54 2.26 -0.28
CA GLU A 217 -13.49 1.22 0.17
C GLU A 217 -12.74 -0.02 0.69
N ASP A 218 -11.65 -0.40 0.01
CA ASP A 218 -10.73 -1.43 0.47
C ASP A 218 -10.08 -1.07 1.81
N LEU A 219 -9.56 0.16 1.93
CA LEU A 219 -9.01 0.67 3.19
C LEU A 219 -10.07 0.72 4.31
N TYR A 220 -11.29 1.16 4.02
CA TYR A 220 -12.35 1.22 5.03
C TYR A 220 -12.71 -0.18 5.59
N SER A 221 -12.67 -1.21 4.74
CA SER A 221 -13.02 -2.59 5.11
C SER A 221 -11.97 -3.28 5.98
N ASN A 222 -10.70 -2.87 5.87
CA ASN A 222 -9.56 -3.60 6.42
C ASN A 222 -8.83 -2.89 7.59
N HIS A 223 -9.30 -1.71 8.06
CA HIS A 223 -8.57 -0.86 9.01
C HIS A 223 -9.09 -0.82 10.46
N SER A 224 -8.27 -0.25 11.35
CA SER A 224 -8.63 0.12 12.73
C SER A 224 -9.55 1.35 12.79
N ASP A 225 -10.28 1.54 13.89
CA ASP A 225 -11.38 2.52 13.94
C ASP A 225 -10.97 3.99 13.79
N SER A 226 -9.72 4.38 14.10
CA SER A 226 -9.29 5.78 13.97
C SER A 226 -9.07 6.22 12.52
N GLU A 227 -8.69 5.30 11.62
CA GLU A 227 -8.39 5.60 10.21
C GLU A 227 -9.63 5.49 9.31
N LYS A 228 -10.64 4.71 9.74
CA LYS A 228 -11.95 4.63 9.08
C LYS A 228 -12.62 5.99 8.94
N ARG A 229 -12.40 6.90 9.90
CA ARG A 229 -12.99 8.24 9.89
C ARG A 229 -12.58 9.02 8.64
N ASP A 230 -11.28 9.08 8.35
CA ASP A 230 -10.78 9.89 7.24
C ASP A 230 -11.16 9.26 5.89
N CYS A 231 -11.23 7.91 5.82
CA CYS A 231 -11.79 7.18 4.69
C CYS A 231 -13.26 7.56 4.43
N LEU A 232 -14.11 7.60 5.46
CA LEU A 232 -15.53 7.96 5.33
C LEU A 232 -15.71 9.34 4.71
N TYR A 233 -14.91 10.32 5.11
CA TYR A 233 -15.00 11.67 4.56
C TYR A 233 -14.62 11.70 3.07
N TYR A 234 -13.53 11.05 2.68
CA TYR A 234 -13.09 11.03 1.27
C TYR A 234 -13.93 10.12 0.38
N LEU A 235 -14.53 9.05 0.92
CA LEU A 235 -15.55 8.27 0.23
C LEU A 235 -16.80 9.10 -0.06
N ALA A 236 -17.23 9.94 0.89
CA ALA A 236 -18.34 10.88 0.68
C ALA A 236 -18.01 11.89 -0.44
N VAL A 237 -16.82 12.49 -0.40
CA VAL A 237 -16.37 13.43 -1.43
C VAL A 237 -16.29 12.76 -2.80
N GLY A 238 -15.62 11.61 -2.90
CA GLY A 238 -15.45 10.88 -4.16
C GLY A 238 -16.78 10.51 -4.80
N ASN A 239 -17.67 9.86 -4.04
CA ASN A 239 -18.99 9.46 -4.53
C ASN A 239 -19.83 10.69 -4.95
N ALA A 240 -19.78 11.80 -4.21
CA ALA A 240 -20.49 13.02 -4.60
C ALA A 240 -19.95 13.62 -5.91
N ARG A 241 -18.66 13.49 -6.19
CA ARG A 241 -18.03 14.00 -7.42
C ARG A 241 -18.36 13.15 -8.65
N VAL A 242 -18.57 11.85 -8.48
CA VAL A 242 -19.07 10.96 -9.55
C VAL A 242 -20.60 10.87 -9.61
N LYS A 243 -21.30 11.78 -8.90
CA LYS A 243 -22.77 11.89 -8.84
C LYS A 243 -23.50 10.72 -8.19
N GLU A 244 -22.78 9.87 -7.45
CA GLU A 244 -23.33 8.81 -6.60
C GLU A 244 -23.80 9.39 -5.25
N TYR A 245 -24.74 10.33 -5.29
CA TYR A 245 -25.13 11.13 -4.13
C TYR A 245 -25.69 10.29 -2.98
N SER A 246 -26.43 9.21 -3.29
CA SER A 246 -26.98 8.29 -2.28
C SER A 246 -25.89 7.56 -1.50
N LYS A 247 -24.84 7.08 -2.18
CA LYS A 247 -23.67 6.49 -1.52
C LYS A 247 -22.91 7.54 -0.72
N ALA A 248 -22.72 8.73 -1.30
CA ALA A 248 -22.05 9.83 -0.60
C ALA A 248 -22.73 10.19 0.72
N LEU A 249 -24.07 10.32 0.73
CA LEU A 249 -24.85 10.59 1.94
C LEU A 249 -24.79 9.45 2.96
N THR A 250 -24.64 8.20 2.49
CA THR A 250 -24.44 7.05 3.39
C THR A 250 -23.13 7.20 4.17
N TYR A 251 -22.04 7.54 3.50
CA TYR A 251 -20.74 7.76 4.15
C TYR A 251 -20.74 8.99 5.08
N VAL A 252 -21.41 10.08 4.68
CA VAL A 252 -21.63 11.26 5.55
C VAL A 252 -22.34 10.88 6.84
N ARG A 253 -23.43 10.10 6.75
CA ARG A 253 -24.18 9.66 7.94
C ARG A 253 -23.35 8.74 8.83
N ALA A 254 -22.56 7.84 8.23
CA ALA A 254 -21.66 6.98 8.99
C ALA A 254 -20.61 7.81 9.74
N PHE A 255 -20.05 8.84 9.12
CA PHE A 255 -19.12 9.76 9.79
C PHE A 255 -19.79 10.51 10.94
N LEU A 256 -20.96 11.12 10.69
CA LEU A 256 -21.67 11.91 11.71
C LEU A 256 -22.21 11.07 12.87
N LYS A 257 -22.37 9.74 12.73
CA LYS A 257 -22.63 8.87 13.88
C LYS A 257 -21.45 8.80 14.84
N VAL A 258 -20.22 8.88 14.31
CA VAL A 258 -18.99 8.88 15.10
C VAL A 258 -18.69 10.27 15.66
N GLU A 259 -18.82 11.32 14.83
CA GLU A 259 -18.60 12.71 15.23
C GLU A 259 -19.79 13.63 14.85
N PRO A 260 -20.88 13.62 15.64
CA PRO A 260 -22.10 14.38 15.31
C PRO A 260 -21.88 15.90 15.16
N GLY A 261 -20.90 16.46 15.88
CA GLY A 261 -20.58 17.89 15.90
C GLY A 261 -19.63 18.35 14.79
N ASN A 262 -19.22 17.48 13.86
CA ASN A 262 -18.24 17.84 12.84
C ASN A 262 -18.84 18.76 11.77
N LYS A 263 -18.55 20.07 11.89
CA LYS A 263 -19.09 21.12 11.01
C LYS A 263 -18.72 20.93 9.54
N GLN A 264 -17.53 20.38 9.25
CA GLN A 264 -17.08 20.15 7.88
C GLN A 264 -17.95 19.11 7.18
N VAL A 265 -18.27 18.01 7.86
CA VAL A 265 -19.10 16.94 7.30
C VAL A 265 -20.57 17.35 7.19
N GLN A 266 -21.09 18.11 8.15
CA GLN A 266 -22.44 18.70 8.06
C GLN A 266 -22.58 19.66 6.87
N HIS A 267 -21.55 20.47 6.62
CA HIS A 267 -21.51 21.34 5.45
C HIS A 267 -21.47 20.54 4.15
N LEU A 268 -20.64 19.48 4.09
CA LEU A 268 -20.60 18.57 2.95
C LEU A 268 -21.97 17.90 2.69
N GLU A 269 -22.68 17.48 3.74
CA GLU A 269 -24.05 16.93 3.63
C GLU A 269 -24.99 17.92 2.93
N THR A 270 -24.96 19.18 3.36
CA THR A 270 -25.80 20.25 2.82
C THR A 270 -25.48 20.50 1.34
N LEU A 271 -24.20 20.53 0.98
CA LEU A 271 -23.76 20.68 -0.40
C LEU A 271 -24.22 19.53 -1.29
N ILE A 272 -24.12 18.29 -0.81
CA ILE A 272 -24.57 17.10 -1.54
C ILE A 272 -26.08 17.14 -1.75
N LYS A 273 -26.86 17.44 -0.70
CA LYS A 273 -28.33 17.57 -0.79
C LYS A 273 -28.74 18.64 -1.80
N LYS A 274 -28.13 19.83 -1.74
CA LYS A 274 -28.41 20.93 -2.68
C LYS A 274 -28.08 20.56 -4.13
N LYS A 275 -26.97 19.85 -4.37
CA LYS A 275 -26.65 19.33 -5.71
C LYS A 275 -27.67 18.28 -6.18
N MET A 276 -28.08 17.39 -5.29
CA MET A 276 -29.08 16.36 -5.59
C MET A 276 -30.46 16.98 -5.93
N GLU A 277 -30.87 18.05 -5.25
CA GLU A 277 -32.08 18.83 -5.57
C GLU A 277 -31.98 19.50 -6.93
N LYS A 278 -30.86 20.19 -7.20
CA LYS A 278 -30.63 20.88 -8.48
C LYS A 278 -30.65 19.92 -9.66
N GLU A 279 -30.20 18.69 -9.47
CA GLU A 279 -30.18 17.65 -10.51
C GLU A 279 -31.46 16.78 -10.53
N GLY A 280 -32.48 17.12 -9.73
CA GLY A 280 -33.80 16.45 -9.76
C GLY A 280 -33.83 15.04 -9.15
N LEU A 281 -32.80 14.66 -8.39
CA LEU A 281 -32.60 13.28 -7.89
C LEU A 281 -33.17 13.06 -6.47
N TYR A 282 -33.79 14.07 -5.87
CA TYR A 282 -34.19 14.04 -4.45
C TYR A 282 -35.28 13.00 -4.15
N GLY A 283 -36.25 12.82 -5.04
CA GLY A 283 -37.36 11.86 -4.87
C GLY A 283 -36.95 10.40 -5.03
N ILE A 284 -35.92 10.10 -5.83
CA ILE A 284 -35.44 8.74 -6.12
C ILE A 284 -34.64 8.17 -4.93
N ALA A 285 -33.85 9.01 -4.26
CA ALA A 285 -33.02 8.59 -3.13
C ALA A 285 -33.82 8.30 -1.85
N ILE A 286 -34.92 9.03 -1.61
CA ILE A 286 -35.80 8.83 -0.44
C ILE A 286 -36.56 7.50 -0.57
N ALA A 287 -36.99 7.13 -1.78
CA ALA A 287 -37.73 5.90 -2.03
C ALA A 287 -36.85 4.63 -2.02
N GLY A 288 -35.59 4.71 -2.48
CA GLY A 288 -34.69 3.54 -2.56
C GLY A 288 -33.64 3.40 -1.45
N GLY A 289 -33.24 4.49 -0.79
CA GLY A 289 -32.02 4.54 0.02
C GLY A 289 -32.16 4.23 1.52
N VAL A 290 -33.37 4.21 2.07
CA VAL A 290 -33.59 3.97 3.51
C VAL A 290 -33.47 2.48 3.87
N ILE A 291 -33.74 1.56 2.93
CA ILE A 291 -33.92 0.14 3.25
C ILE A 291 -32.64 -0.69 3.04
N ILE A 292 -31.77 -0.36 2.08
CA ILE A 292 -30.67 -1.27 1.68
C ILE A 292 -29.30 -0.92 2.31
N GLY A 293 -28.99 0.36 2.56
CA GLY A 293 -27.67 0.78 3.04
C GLY A 293 -27.47 0.76 4.56
N ILE A 294 -28.55 0.86 5.32
CA ILE A 294 -28.49 0.93 6.79
C ILE A 294 -28.20 -0.45 7.39
N ALA A 295 -28.77 -1.53 6.86
CA ALA A 295 -28.61 -2.88 7.41
C ALA A 295 -27.23 -3.50 7.14
N SER A 296 -26.61 -3.24 5.99
CA SER A 296 -25.29 -3.77 5.62
C SER A 296 -24.14 -3.09 6.38
N ILE A 297 -24.24 -1.78 6.62
CA ILE A 297 -23.23 -1.03 7.39
C ILE A 297 -23.44 -1.17 8.91
N LEU A 298 -24.70 -1.29 9.39
CA LEU A 298 -24.97 -1.52 10.82
C LEU A 298 -24.68 -2.96 11.27
N GLY A 299 -24.78 -3.96 10.39
CA GLY A 299 -24.49 -5.36 10.73
C GLY A 299 -23.06 -5.58 11.24
N LEU A 300 -22.11 -4.76 10.79
CA LEU A 300 -20.72 -4.77 11.27
C LEU A 300 -20.52 -3.92 12.54
N GLY A 301 -21.27 -2.84 12.73
CA GLY A 301 -21.12 -1.95 13.90
C GLY A 301 -21.78 -2.47 15.18
N LEU A 302 -22.90 -3.21 15.09
CA LEU A 302 -23.63 -3.69 16.27
C LEU A 302 -23.01 -4.94 16.92
N ALA A 303 -22.17 -5.69 16.20
CA ALA A 303 -21.47 -6.84 16.75
C ALA A 303 -20.35 -6.45 17.74
N MET A 304 -19.92 -5.18 17.76
CA MET A 304 -18.77 -4.71 18.54
C MET A 304 -19.13 -3.88 19.79
N SER A 305 -20.41 -3.71 20.12
CA SER A 305 -20.84 -3.03 21.35
C SER A 305 -21.10 -3.98 22.53
N LYS A 306 -20.84 -5.28 22.39
CA LYS A 306 -20.89 -6.25 23.50
C LYS A 306 -19.61 -7.09 23.55
N LYS A 307 -18.54 -6.50 24.08
CA LYS A 307 -17.62 -7.12 25.07
C LYS A 307 -16.55 -6.11 25.47
#